data_AF-L9XMU5-F1
#
_entry.id   AF-L9XMU5-F1
#
_cell.length_a   1.000
_cell.length_b   1.000
_cell.length_c   1.000
_cell.angle_alpha   90.00
_cell.angle_beta   90.00
_cell.angle_gamma   90.00
#
_symmetry.space_group_name_H-M   'P 1'
#
loop_
_entity.id
_entity.type
_entity.pdbx_description
1 polymer ?
#
loop_
_entity_poly.entity_id
_entity_poly.type
_entity_poly.pdbx_seq_one_letter_code
_entity_poly.pdbx_strand_id
1 'polypeptide(L)'
;MTRELCNPQNDELAVVENAVGDVSIHAISPESDVDLVADYWADSPAEFSALVDPDATVMEYDSVRSYPSLVLVDSSDTVRWQPGDEREILAIGPVPDDVILEWLDQHR
;
A
#
# COMPACT_ATOMS: atom_id res chain seq x y z
N MET A 1 -6.41 7.11 -13.19
CA MET A 1 -6.24 6.66 -11.80
C MET A 1 -7.59 6.54 -11.09
N THR A 2 -7.92 5.37 -10.58
CA THR A 2 -9.12 5.06 -9.78
C THR A 2 -8.99 5.62 -8.36
N ARG A 3 -8.95 6.96 -8.23
CA ARG A 3 -8.84 7.67 -6.93
C ARG A 3 -9.84 7.12 -5.89
N GLU A 4 -11.04 6.75 -6.35
CA GLU A 4 -12.12 6.19 -5.54
C GLU A 4 -11.78 4.86 -4.85
N LEU A 5 -10.85 4.07 -5.40
CA LEU A 5 -10.45 2.78 -4.81
C LEU A 5 -9.24 2.89 -3.88
N CYS A 6 -8.29 3.76 -4.21
CA CYS A 6 -7.04 3.90 -3.45
C CYS A 6 -7.19 4.79 -2.21
N ASN A 7 -8.04 5.82 -2.26
CA ASN A 7 -8.21 6.74 -1.12
C ASN A 7 -8.65 6.04 0.17
N PRO A 8 -9.66 5.14 0.15
CA PRO A 8 -10.02 4.40 1.36
C PRO A 8 -8.86 3.60 1.94
N GLN A 9 -8.01 3.00 1.09
CA GLN A 9 -6.85 2.25 1.58
C GLN A 9 -5.79 3.17 2.19
N ASN A 10 -5.57 4.36 1.62
CA ASN A 10 -4.63 5.33 2.17
C ASN A 10 -5.07 5.82 3.56
N ASP A 11 -6.38 5.98 3.78
CA ASP A 11 -6.92 6.36 5.09
C ASP A 11 -6.61 5.30 6.16
N GLU A 12 -6.82 4.02 5.84
CA GLU A 12 -6.47 2.89 6.74
C GLU A 12 -4.96 2.86 7.04
N LEU A 13 -4.11 3.05 6.02
CA LEU A 13 -2.65 3.04 6.19
C LEU A 13 -2.14 4.24 7.00
N ALA A 14 -2.79 5.40 6.90
CA ALA A 14 -2.45 6.56 7.73
C ALA A 14 -2.71 6.27 9.22
N VAL A 15 -3.75 5.49 9.56
CA VAL A 15 -3.98 5.02 10.94
C VAL A 15 -2.86 4.08 11.38
N VAL A 16 -2.46 3.14 10.52
CA VAL A 16 -1.36 2.20 10.80
C VAL A 16 -0.04 2.94 11.04
N GLU A 17 0.34 3.87 10.17
CA GLU A 17 1.57 4.66 10.32
C GLU A 17 1.64 5.38 11.67
N ASN A 18 0.53 6.03 12.06
CA ASN A 18 0.41 6.73 13.33
C ASN A 18 0.43 5.80 14.55
N ALA A 19 -0.03 4.55 14.41
CA ALA A 19 -0.14 3.60 15.51
C ALA A 19 1.19 2.87 15.80
N VAL A 20 1.95 2.51 14.76
CA VAL A 20 3.02 1.51 14.89
C VAL A 20 4.42 2.13 14.92
N GLY A 21 4.63 3.29 14.29
CA GLY A 21 5.83 4.13 14.40
C GLY A 21 7.18 3.54 13.94
N ASP A 22 7.30 2.22 13.83
CA ASP A 22 8.48 1.48 13.37
C ASP A 22 8.29 0.83 11.99
N VAL A 23 7.18 1.13 11.31
CA VAL A 23 6.89 0.67 9.95
C VAL A 23 7.18 1.81 8.97
N SER A 24 7.83 1.48 7.85
CA SER A 24 7.99 2.42 6.73
C SER A 24 6.99 2.08 5.64
N ILE A 25 6.08 3.00 5.34
CA ILE A 25 5.09 2.84 4.28
C ILE A 25 5.57 3.60 3.04
N HIS A 26 5.40 2.98 1.86
CA HIS A 26 5.69 3.60 0.57
C HIS A 26 4.57 3.26 -0.41
N ALA A 27 4.00 4.29 -1.04
CA ALA A 27 3.12 4.10 -2.18
C ALA A 27 3.94 4.07 -3.47
N ILE A 28 3.55 3.21 -4.41
CA ILE A 28 4.21 3.08 -5.71
C ILE A 28 3.15 3.17 -6.80
N SER A 29 3.30 4.15 -7.69
CA SER A 29 2.39 4.38 -8.81
C SER A 29 3.10 4.10 -10.13
N PRO A 30 2.52 3.32 -11.05
CA PRO A 30 3.08 3.15 -12.39
C PRO A 30 2.64 4.25 -13.37
N GLU A 31 1.94 5.27 -12.88
CA GLU A 31 1.60 6.43 -13.69
C GLU A 31 2.88 7.15 -14.12
N SER A 32 3.05 7.33 -15.43
CA SER A 32 4.22 8.00 -16.00
C SER A 32 4.19 9.52 -15.84
N ASP A 33 3.01 10.09 -15.62
CA ASP A 33 2.83 11.51 -15.33
C ASP A 33 3.11 11.80 -13.85
N VAL A 34 4.32 12.27 -13.55
CA VAL A 34 4.77 12.58 -12.19
C VAL A 34 3.95 13.72 -11.56
N ASP A 35 3.50 14.69 -12.36
CA ASP A 35 2.69 15.81 -11.86
C ASP A 35 1.31 15.29 -11.43
N LEU A 36 0.73 14.36 -12.18
CA LEU A 36 -0.54 13.72 -11.81
C LEU A 36 -0.44 12.91 -10.51
N VAL A 37 0.69 12.24 -10.28
CA VAL A 37 0.96 11.54 -9.03
C VAL A 37 1.14 12.53 -7.88
N ALA A 38 1.93 13.59 -8.09
CA ALA A 38 2.13 14.63 -7.07
C ALA A 38 0.81 15.31 -6.68
N ASP A 39 -0.02 15.68 -7.65
CA ASP A 39 -1.34 16.28 -7.41
C ASP A 39 -2.29 15.34 -6.66
N TYR A 40 -2.18 14.03 -6.87
CA TYR A 40 -2.99 13.07 -6.12
C TYR A 40 -2.58 12.98 -4.65
N TRP A 41 -1.27 12.98 -4.37
CA TRP A 41 -0.76 12.91 -3.01
C TRP A 41 -0.87 14.24 -2.26
N ALA A 42 -0.86 15.37 -2.96
CA ALA A 42 -1.04 16.70 -2.35
C ALA A 42 -2.38 16.83 -1.58
N ASP A 43 -3.40 16.09 -2.02
CA ASP A 43 -4.73 16.05 -1.39
C ASP A 43 -4.90 14.87 -0.41
N SER A 44 -3.89 14.03 -0.23
CA SER A 44 -3.98 12.82 0.60
C SER A 44 -3.68 13.14 2.08
N PRO A 45 -4.42 12.56 3.04
CA PRO A 45 -4.10 12.69 4.47
C PRO A 45 -2.91 11.80 4.92
N ALA A 46 -2.39 10.98 4.01
CA ALA A 46 -1.25 10.11 4.27
C ALA A 46 0.08 10.88 4.10
N GLU A 47 0.99 10.71 5.05
CA GLU A 47 2.30 11.38 5.06
C GLU A 47 3.42 10.49 4.50
N PHE A 48 3.11 9.23 4.20
CA PHE A 48 4.08 8.29 3.66
C PHE A 48 4.50 8.61 2.22
N SER A 49 5.72 8.21 1.87
CA SER A 49 6.34 8.58 0.60
C SER A 49 5.67 7.92 -0.61
N ALA A 50 5.46 8.70 -1.67
CA ALA A 50 4.97 8.21 -2.95
C ALA A 50 6.10 8.17 -4.00
N LEU A 51 6.24 7.02 -4.66
CA LEU A 51 7.22 6.76 -5.70
C LEU A 51 6.51 6.52 -7.05
N VAL A 52 7.23 6.80 -8.13
CA VAL A 52 6.77 6.58 -9.50
C VAL A 52 7.61 5.49 -10.16
N ASP A 53 6.95 4.48 -10.71
CA ASP A 53 7.54 3.31 -11.39
C ASP A 53 6.87 3.10 -12.76
N PRO A 54 7.16 3.94 -13.75
CA PRO A 54 6.41 3.98 -15.01
C PRO A 54 6.58 2.71 -15.86
N ASP A 55 7.64 1.94 -15.60
CA ASP A 55 7.88 0.64 -16.24
C ASP A 55 7.10 -0.49 -15.58
N ALA A 56 6.38 -0.20 -14.48
CA ALA A 56 5.63 -1.16 -13.66
C ALA A 56 6.49 -2.35 -13.18
N THR A 57 7.80 -2.15 -12.99
CA THR A 57 8.74 -3.21 -12.64
C THR A 57 8.40 -3.83 -11.28
N VAL A 58 8.02 -3.01 -10.30
CA VAL A 58 7.65 -3.48 -8.95
C VAL A 58 6.37 -4.29 -8.99
N MET A 59 5.38 -3.83 -9.76
CA MET A 59 4.15 -4.57 -9.93
C MET A 59 4.35 -5.95 -10.57
N GLU A 60 5.22 -6.04 -11.57
CA GLU A 60 5.56 -7.31 -12.19
C GLU A 60 6.29 -8.23 -11.21
N TYR A 61 7.25 -7.68 -10.47
CA TYR A 61 8.03 -8.41 -9.46
C TYR A 61 7.14 -9.04 -8.38
N ASP A 62 6.21 -8.28 -7.81
CA ASP A 62 5.30 -8.74 -6.75
C ASP A 62 3.98 -9.32 -7.27
N SER A 63 3.87 -9.52 -8.60
CA SER A 63 2.66 -10.06 -9.24
C SER A 63 1.38 -9.29 -8.91
N VAL A 64 1.47 -7.97 -8.72
CA VAL A 64 0.32 -7.07 -8.53
C VAL A 64 -0.53 -7.08 -9.81
N ARG A 65 -1.85 -7.20 -9.66
CA ARG A 65 -2.81 -7.27 -10.78
C ARG A 65 -3.92 -6.22 -10.72
N SER A 66 -4.06 -5.52 -9.60
CA SER A 66 -5.09 -4.51 -9.35
C SER A 66 -4.59 -3.45 -8.39
N TYR A 67 -5.35 -2.35 -8.27
CA TYR A 67 -5.12 -1.34 -7.25
C TYR A 67 -6.39 -1.09 -6.43
N PRO A 68 -6.26 -0.73 -5.15
CA PRO A 68 -5.02 -0.81 -4.37
C PRO A 68 -4.58 -2.28 -4.17
N SER A 69 -3.30 -2.48 -3.89
CA SER A 69 -2.73 -3.76 -3.47
C SER A 69 -1.63 -3.49 -2.46
N LEU A 70 -1.48 -4.39 -1.50
CA LEU A 70 -0.51 -4.25 -0.41
C LEU A 70 0.52 -5.38 -0.47
N VAL A 71 1.77 -5.02 -0.18
CA VAL A 71 2.88 -5.95 0.00
C VAL A 71 3.51 -5.63 1.35
N LEU A 72 3.64 -6.65 2.22
CA LEU A 72 4.39 -6.51 3.46
C LEU A 72 5.69 -7.27 3.38
N VAL A 73 6.76 -6.53 3.64
CA VAL A 73 8.14 -7.02 3.61
C VAL A 73 8.69 -6.87 5.02
N ASP A 74 9.31 -7.93 5.53
CA ASP A 74 9.97 -7.86 6.84
C ASP A 74 11.39 -7.27 6.75
N SER A 75 12.05 -7.12 7.90
CA SER A 75 13.42 -6.59 7.98
C SER A 75 14.50 -7.45 7.33
N SER A 76 14.15 -8.66 6.86
CA SER A 76 15.04 -9.56 6.12
C SER A 76 14.80 -9.53 4.60
N ASP A 77 14.07 -8.52 4.12
CA ASP A 77 13.63 -8.38 2.73
C ASP A 77 12.77 -9.56 2.23
N THR A 78 12.12 -10.27 3.16
CA THR A 78 11.23 -11.39 2.82
C THR A 78 9.79 -10.89 2.75
N VAL A 79 9.13 -11.16 1.62
CA VAL A 79 7.71 -10.87 1.48
C VAL A 79 6.90 -11.84 2.35
N ARG A 80 6.09 -11.28 3.26
CA ARG A 80 5.28 -12.05 4.21
C ARG A 80 3.79 -11.99 3.92
N TRP A 81 3.35 -11.00 3.16
CA TRP A 81 1.99 -10.91 2.62
C TRP A 81 2.07 -10.34 1.20
N GLN A 82 1.46 -11.05 0.25
CA GLN A 82 1.33 -10.65 -1.15
C GLN A 82 -0.11 -10.37 -1.56
N PRO A 83 -0.31 -9.58 -2.62
CA PRO A 83 -1.60 -9.43 -3.26
C PRO A 83 -2.17 -10.78 -3.73
N GLY A 84 -3.46 -11.01 -3.51
CA GLY A 84 -4.15 -12.25 -3.84
C GLY A 84 -4.00 -13.37 -2.80
N ASP A 85 -3.31 -13.12 -1.67
CA ASP A 85 -3.41 -13.98 -0.48
C ASP A 85 -4.89 -14.02 -0.02
N GLU A 86 -5.31 -15.12 0.60
CA GLU A 86 -6.69 -15.38 1.05
C GLU A 86 -7.25 -14.22 1.90
N ARG A 87 -6.34 -13.47 2.54
CA ARG A 87 -6.60 -12.29 3.38
C ARG A 87 -6.93 -11.03 2.57
N GLU A 88 -6.40 -10.88 1.36
CA GLU A 88 -6.79 -9.83 0.40
C GLU A 88 -8.06 -10.24 -0.37
N ILE A 89 -8.27 -11.55 -0.60
CA ILE A 89 -9.48 -12.11 -1.28
C ILE A 89 -10.78 -11.83 -0.48
N LEU A 90 -10.69 -11.62 0.83
CA LEU A 90 -11.84 -11.22 1.66
C LEU A 90 -12.19 -9.72 1.55
N ALA A 91 -11.29 -8.91 1.00
CA ALA A 91 -11.47 -7.48 0.86
C ALA A 91 -12.13 -7.14 -0.49
N ILE A 92 -13.46 -7.17 -0.54
CA ILE A 92 -14.22 -6.35 -1.51
C ILE A 92 -14.14 -4.89 -1.00
N GLY A 93 -12.95 -4.28 -1.00
CA GLY A 93 -12.70 -2.98 -0.38
C GLY A 93 -11.26 -2.79 0.11
N PRO A 94 -10.97 -1.70 0.83
CA PRO A 94 -9.67 -1.54 1.50
C PRO A 94 -9.48 -2.62 2.56
N VAL A 95 -8.23 -3.01 2.79
CA VAL A 95 -7.82 -3.79 3.95
C VAL A 95 -7.91 -2.89 5.19
N PRO A 96 -8.70 -3.26 6.21
CA PRO A 96 -8.84 -2.50 7.45
C PRO A 96 -7.53 -2.36 8.24
N ASP A 97 -7.36 -1.24 8.93
CA ASP A 97 -6.21 -0.96 9.77
C ASP A 97 -5.99 -2.03 10.86
N ASP A 98 -7.06 -2.49 11.52
CA ASP A 98 -6.99 -3.47 12.60
C ASP A 98 -6.42 -4.82 12.14
N VAL A 99 -6.75 -5.25 10.92
CA VAL A 99 -6.18 -6.46 10.29
C VAL A 99 -4.68 -6.29 10.04
N ILE A 100 -4.25 -5.12 9.56
CA ILE A 100 -2.84 -4.83 9.31
C ILE A 100 -2.08 -4.77 10.64
N LEU A 101 -2.64 -4.12 11.65
CA LEU A 101 -2.08 -3.99 12.99
C LEU A 101 -1.94 -5.35 13.69
N GLU A 102 -2.97 -6.19 13.64
CA GLU A 102 -2.91 -7.55 14.19
C GLU A 102 -1.81 -8.37 13.50
N TRP A 103 -1.69 -8.24 12.17
CA TRP A 103 -0.64 -8.93 11.43
C TRP A 103 0.76 -8.48 11.87
N LEU A 104 0.97 -7.17 11.99
CA LEU A 104 2.25 -6.60 12.42
C LEU A 104 2.62 -7.07 13.84
N ASP A 105 1.67 -7.14 14.76
CA ASP A 105 1.91 -7.62 16.13
C ASP A 105 2.36 -9.10 16.16
N GLN A 106 1.80 -9.93 15.29
CA GLN A 106 2.16 -11.36 15.21
C GLN A 106 3.54 -11.64 14.60
N HIS A 107 4.11 -10.68 13.87
CA HIS A 107 5.34 -10.85 13.08
C HIS A 107 6.48 -9.91 13.50
N ARG A 108 6.36 -9.30 14.68
CA ARG A 108 7.41 -8.54 15.35
C ARG A 108 8.46 -9.43 16.03
#